data_AF-A0A846ZFX9-F1
#
_entry.id   AF-A0A846ZFX9-F1
#
_cell.length_a   1.000
_cell.length_b   1.000
_cell.length_c   1.000
_cell.angle_alpha   90.00
_cell.angle_beta   90.00
_cell.angle_gamma   90.00
#
_symmetry.space_group_name_H-M   'P 1'
#
loop_
_entity.id
_entity.type
_entity.pdbx_description
1 polymer ?
#
loop_
_entity_poly.entity_id
_entity_poly.type
_entity_poly.pdbx_seq_one_letter_code
_entity_poly.pdbx_strand_id
1 'polypeptide(L)'
;MGETGNVSPVPSKKCRDCGQTKPATEFYKRAASADGLALYCRECFGLRNAASRRKRQERLGETVKPYQPRRVVPKRMKHCPRCETVKSVDQFGRNRSRKSGLSTYCKPCHNQVVAEHKQEKHGGQRNYMLKLRYGVTEQQVTQMIAEQGGVCVICLRAEAKHVDHSHLSGLVRRILCFKCNGGLGQFHDDPQVLRLAADYLELRGSHARRMRIEIGAPVFGGPDRVRWDPFWRTRESSLQSARHYHLRAKYGINDEDTKWLLKVQVGYCAVCGDFPGEHVDHDHSTGAVRGLACSGCNTGMGQLRDDPITLRRAADYVEGRLVQTVTMEDGGTRLSLTVPDVDPATVPKGGWTEFWEQDGEYRKATLPFDEELDMPTWDDSDPDGALAPS
;
A
#
# COMPACT_ATOMS: atom_id res chain seq x y z
N MET A 1 -69.47 -2.75 16.17
CA MET A 1 -69.34 -4.22 15.96
C MET A 1 -69.86 -4.50 14.56
N GLY A 2 -68.98 -4.62 13.57
CA GLY A 2 -69.35 -4.97 12.20
C GLY A 2 -68.96 -6.42 11.96
N GLU A 3 -69.96 -7.28 11.84
CA GLU A 3 -69.79 -8.72 11.62
C GLU A 3 -68.96 -8.96 10.35
N THR A 4 -67.73 -9.45 10.53
CA THR A 4 -66.96 -10.01 9.42
C THR A 4 -67.60 -11.34 9.05
N GLY A 5 -68.55 -11.29 8.11
CA GLY A 5 -69.16 -12.46 7.50
C GLY A 5 -68.05 -13.40 7.01
N ASN A 6 -67.98 -14.57 7.65
CA ASN A 6 -67.04 -15.62 7.34
C ASN A 6 -67.45 -16.26 6.00
N VAL A 7 -66.99 -15.68 4.89
CA VAL A 7 -67.26 -16.18 3.54
C VAL A 7 -66.62 -17.56 3.41
N SER A 8 -67.46 -18.60 3.28
CA SER A 8 -67.00 -19.96 3.04
C SER A 8 -66.09 -20.01 1.81
N PRO A 9 -64.89 -20.61 1.90
CA PRO A 9 -63.95 -20.63 0.78
C PRO A 9 -64.53 -21.44 -0.38
N VAL A 10 -64.84 -20.75 -1.48
CA VAL A 10 -65.34 -21.41 -2.70
C VAL A 10 -64.19 -22.20 -3.34
N PRO A 11 -64.32 -23.52 -3.60
CA PRO A 11 -63.22 -24.35 -4.09
C PRO A 11 -62.83 -24.07 -5.54
N SER A 12 -63.77 -23.59 -6.37
CA SER A 12 -63.56 -23.27 -7.77
C SER A 12 -64.45 -22.11 -8.23
N LYS A 13 -64.03 -21.40 -9.27
CA LYS A 13 -64.75 -20.23 -9.82
C LYS A 13 -64.64 -20.21 -11.35
N LYS A 14 -65.71 -19.78 -12.02
CA LYS A 14 -65.71 -19.55 -13.47
C LYS A 14 -65.03 -18.22 -13.81
N CYS A 15 -63.99 -18.26 -14.64
CA CYS A 15 -63.32 -17.06 -15.13
C CYS A 15 -64.23 -16.32 -16.12
N ARG A 16 -64.41 -15.01 -15.93
CA ARG A 16 -65.24 -14.18 -16.84
C ARG A 16 -64.62 -13.93 -18.21
N ASP A 17 -63.32 -14.17 -18.38
CA ASP A 17 -62.61 -13.90 -19.64
C ASP A 17 -62.55 -15.17 -20.51
N CYS A 18 -61.98 -16.27 -19.98
CA CYS A 18 -61.85 -17.53 -20.72
C CYS A 18 -63.04 -18.49 -20.56
N GLY A 19 -64.02 -18.17 -19.72
CA GLY A 19 -65.20 -18.99 -19.48
C GLY A 19 -64.96 -20.31 -18.72
N GLN A 20 -63.71 -20.68 -18.42
CA GLN A 20 -63.38 -21.94 -17.75
C GLN A 20 -63.58 -21.87 -16.23
N THR A 21 -64.09 -22.96 -15.64
CA THR A 21 -64.13 -23.15 -14.18
C THR A 21 -62.76 -23.65 -13.71
N LYS A 22 -62.05 -22.82 -12.94
CA LYS A 22 -60.70 -23.10 -12.43
C LYS A 22 -60.71 -23.14 -10.88
N PRO A 23 -59.76 -23.86 -10.24
CA PRO A 23 -59.69 -23.88 -8.77
C PRO A 23 -59.39 -22.49 -8.21
N ALA A 24 -59.78 -22.23 -6.96
CA ALA A 24 -59.59 -20.93 -6.30
C ALA A 24 -58.14 -20.44 -6.27
N THR A 25 -57.16 -21.35 -6.29
CA THR A 25 -55.72 -21.07 -6.37
C THR A 25 -55.32 -20.35 -7.66
N GLU A 26 -56.08 -20.52 -8.74
CA GLU A 26 -55.89 -19.88 -10.04
C GLU A 26 -56.47 -18.45 -10.13
N PHE A 27 -57.01 -17.93 -9.02
CA PHE A 27 -57.49 -16.55 -8.91
C PHE A 27 -56.61 -15.76 -7.92
N TYR A 28 -56.58 -14.43 -8.06
CA TYR A 28 -56.00 -13.55 -7.04
C TYR A 28 -57.04 -13.28 -5.95
N LYS A 29 -56.60 -13.06 -4.71
CA LYS A 29 -57.50 -12.65 -3.62
C LYS A 29 -57.99 -11.21 -3.88
N ARG A 30 -59.29 -10.97 -3.71
CA ARG A 30 -59.92 -9.65 -3.83
C ARG A 30 -60.95 -9.49 -2.71
N ALA A 31 -60.60 -8.74 -1.67
CA ALA A 31 -61.48 -8.53 -0.52
C ALA A 31 -62.83 -7.87 -0.89
N ALA A 32 -62.86 -7.12 -1.99
CA ALA A 32 -64.07 -6.45 -2.49
C ALA A 32 -65.03 -7.37 -3.27
N SER A 33 -64.74 -8.66 -3.45
CA SER A 33 -65.70 -9.60 -4.05
C SER A 33 -66.38 -10.45 -2.98
N ALA A 34 -67.66 -10.77 -3.22
CA ALA A 34 -68.48 -11.55 -2.30
C ALA A 34 -67.87 -12.93 -1.98
N ASP A 35 -67.08 -13.49 -2.89
CA ASP A 35 -66.39 -14.78 -2.76
C ASP A 35 -64.89 -14.65 -2.42
N GLY A 36 -64.39 -13.42 -2.18
CA GLY A 36 -62.99 -13.14 -1.88
C GLY A 36 -62.00 -13.39 -3.03
N LEU A 37 -62.45 -13.76 -4.24
CA LEU A 37 -61.63 -14.07 -5.41
C LEU A 37 -61.82 -13.07 -6.57
N ALA A 38 -60.74 -12.79 -7.30
CA ALA A 38 -60.76 -11.97 -8.50
C ALA A 38 -61.76 -12.48 -9.57
N LEU A 39 -62.20 -11.59 -10.46
CA LEU A 39 -63.17 -11.89 -11.51
C LEU A 39 -62.58 -12.72 -12.68
N TYR A 40 -61.26 -12.66 -12.83
CA TYR A 40 -60.49 -13.30 -13.90
C TYR A 40 -59.43 -14.21 -13.30
N CYS A 41 -59.13 -15.33 -13.97
CA CYS A 41 -58.01 -16.19 -13.57
C CYS A 41 -56.66 -15.45 -13.76
N ARG A 42 -55.61 -15.92 -13.08
CA ARG A 42 -54.28 -15.31 -13.07
C ARG A 42 -53.69 -15.11 -14.47
N GLU A 43 -53.99 -16.04 -15.37
CA GLU A 43 -53.57 -16.02 -16.77
C GLU A 43 -54.25 -14.89 -17.56
N CYS A 44 -55.59 -14.85 -17.58
CA CYS A 44 -56.36 -13.80 -18.25
C CYS A 44 -56.04 -12.41 -17.67
N PHE A 45 -55.85 -12.32 -16.35
CA PHE A 45 -55.40 -11.10 -15.70
C PHE A 45 -54.00 -10.67 -16.17
N GLY A 46 -53.08 -11.62 -16.39
CA GLY A 46 -51.76 -11.37 -16.96
C GLY A 46 -51.82 -10.85 -18.39
N LEU A 47 -52.64 -11.46 -19.25
CA LEU A 47 -52.87 -11.04 -20.64
C LEU A 47 -53.44 -9.62 -20.73
N ARG A 48 -54.45 -9.30 -19.91
CA ARG A 48 -55.04 -7.95 -19.85
C ARG A 48 -54.03 -6.90 -19.39
N ASN A 49 -53.27 -7.19 -18.34
CA ASN A 49 -52.22 -6.28 -17.87
C ASN A 49 -51.13 -6.07 -18.91
N ALA A 50 -50.74 -7.12 -19.64
CA ALA A 50 -49.77 -6.98 -20.72
C ALA A 50 -50.32 -6.10 -21.85
N ALA A 51 -51.57 -6.31 -22.27
CA ALA A 51 -52.21 -5.47 -23.29
C ALA A 51 -52.27 -3.99 -22.87
N SER A 52 -52.62 -3.70 -21.62
CA SER A 52 -52.61 -2.33 -21.07
C SER A 52 -51.20 -1.73 -21.02
N ARG A 53 -50.19 -2.52 -20.62
CA ARG A 53 -48.79 -2.10 -20.60
C ARG A 53 -48.26 -1.79 -22.00
N ARG A 54 -48.57 -2.62 -23.01
CA ARG A 54 -48.17 -2.39 -24.41
C ARG A 54 -48.70 -1.05 -24.94
N LYS A 55 -50.01 -0.79 -24.76
CA LYS A 55 -50.62 0.50 -25.14
C LYS A 55 -49.95 1.69 -24.48
N ARG A 56 -49.54 1.55 -23.21
CA ARG A 56 -48.80 2.61 -22.50
C ARG A 56 -47.39 2.81 -23.06
N GLN A 57 -46.67 1.73 -23.39
CA GLN A 57 -45.31 1.78 -23.94
C GLN A 57 -45.29 2.36 -25.35
N GLU A 58 -46.24 1.97 -26.20
CA GLU A 58 -46.44 2.54 -27.54
C GLU A 58 -46.66 4.06 -27.47
N ARG A 59 -47.50 4.53 -26.54
CA ARG A 59 -47.72 5.97 -26.30
C ARG A 59 -46.45 6.71 -25.85
N LEU A 60 -45.53 6.02 -25.18
CA LEU A 60 -44.29 6.60 -24.65
C LEU A 60 -43.08 6.41 -25.59
N GLY A 61 -43.27 5.79 -26.77
CA GLY A 61 -42.18 5.50 -27.71
C GLY A 61 -41.16 4.48 -27.20
N GLU A 62 -41.52 3.67 -26.18
CA GLU A 62 -40.64 2.66 -25.60
C GLU A 62 -40.72 1.33 -26.36
N THR A 63 -39.67 0.52 -26.26
CA THR A 63 -39.67 -0.85 -26.82
C THR A 63 -40.74 -1.73 -26.16
N VAL A 64 -41.66 -2.24 -26.97
CA VAL A 64 -42.78 -3.08 -26.53
C VAL A 64 -42.26 -4.47 -26.18
N LYS A 65 -42.29 -4.83 -24.89
CA LYS A 65 -41.85 -6.16 -24.43
C LYS A 65 -43.02 -7.16 -24.51
N PRO A 66 -42.82 -8.38 -25.05
CA PRO A 66 -43.86 -9.39 -25.09
C PRO A 66 -44.24 -9.86 -23.68
N TYR A 67 -45.51 -10.27 -23.51
CA TYR A 67 -45.95 -10.90 -22.26
C TYR A 67 -45.17 -12.19 -22.02
N GLN A 68 -44.41 -12.25 -20.92
CA GLN A 68 -43.86 -13.51 -20.45
C GLN A 68 -44.76 -14.07 -19.34
N PRO A 69 -45.34 -15.27 -19.50
CA PRO A 69 -46.08 -15.90 -18.41
C PRO A 69 -45.17 -16.07 -17.20
N ARG A 70 -45.76 -16.11 -15.99
CA ARG A 70 -45.00 -16.43 -14.78
C ARG A 70 -44.34 -17.79 -14.98
N ARG A 71 -43.01 -17.80 -15.12
CA ARG A 71 -42.23 -19.03 -15.19
C ARG A 71 -42.54 -19.85 -13.93
N VAL A 72 -43.06 -21.06 -14.12
CA VAL A 72 -43.26 -22.00 -13.02
C VAL A 72 -41.87 -22.48 -12.61
N VAL A 73 -41.29 -21.82 -11.61
CA VAL A 73 -39.99 -22.20 -11.07
C VAL A 73 -40.24 -23.17 -9.91
N PRO A 74 -39.63 -24.36 -9.90
CA PRO A 74 -39.76 -25.31 -8.80
C PRO A 74 -39.37 -24.68 -7.45
N LYS A 75 -39.91 -25.22 -6.36
CA LYS A 75 -39.57 -24.80 -5.00
C LYS A 75 -38.06 -24.98 -4.78
N ARG A 76 -37.40 -24.02 -4.13
CA ARG A 76 -35.92 -23.94 -3.95
C ARG A 76 -35.10 -23.74 -5.23
N MET A 77 -35.73 -23.36 -6.34
CA MET A 77 -35.03 -22.90 -7.54
C MET A 77 -35.31 -21.42 -7.82
N LYS A 78 -34.42 -20.79 -8.57
CA LYS A 78 -34.54 -19.40 -9.02
C LYS A 78 -33.98 -19.26 -10.44
N HIS A 79 -34.66 -18.46 -11.26
CA HIS A 79 -34.23 -18.12 -12.61
C HIS A 79 -33.24 -16.95 -12.58
N CYS A 80 -32.09 -17.12 -13.22
CA CYS A 80 -31.13 -16.04 -13.45
C CYS A 80 -31.46 -15.33 -14.77
N PRO A 81 -31.80 -14.03 -14.77
CA PRO A 81 -32.16 -13.32 -16.00
C PRO A 81 -30.97 -13.00 -16.91
N ARG A 82 -29.72 -13.21 -16.47
CA ARG A 82 -28.51 -12.95 -17.27
C ARG A 82 -28.08 -14.15 -18.13
N CYS A 83 -28.12 -15.35 -17.57
CA CYS A 83 -27.78 -16.59 -18.28
C CYS A 83 -29.00 -17.47 -18.55
N GLU A 84 -30.19 -16.92 -18.34
CA GLU A 84 -31.51 -17.49 -18.66
C GLU A 84 -31.78 -18.91 -18.15
N THR A 85 -31.04 -19.35 -17.13
CA THR A 85 -31.12 -20.70 -16.56
C THR A 85 -31.79 -20.69 -15.20
N VAL A 86 -32.57 -21.75 -14.93
CA VAL A 86 -33.13 -22.04 -13.61
C VAL A 86 -32.09 -22.83 -12.82
N LYS A 87 -31.72 -22.30 -11.64
CA LYS A 87 -30.65 -22.83 -10.79
C LYS A 87 -31.15 -22.98 -9.35
N SER A 88 -30.48 -23.82 -8.55
CA SER A 88 -30.74 -23.88 -7.11
C SER A 88 -30.56 -22.50 -6.47
N VAL A 89 -31.38 -22.17 -5.46
CA VAL A 89 -31.23 -20.95 -4.64
C VAL A 89 -29.83 -20.80 -4.02
N ASP A 90 -29.11 -21.90 -3.81
CA ASP A 90 -27.75 -21.90 -3.24
C ASP A 90 -26.70 -21.30 -4.18
N GLN A 91 -27.02 -21.25 -5.48
CA GLN A 91 -26.19 -20.60 -6.51
C GLN A 91 -26.44 -19.09 -6.59
N PHE A 92 -27.25 -18.52 -5.71
CA PHE A 92 -27.51 -17.09 -5.62
C PHE A 92 -26.94 -16.54 -4.30
N GLY A 93 -26.49 -15.29 -4.30
CA GLY A 93 -26.02 -14.61 -3.10
C GLY A 93 -27.18 -14.20 -2.21
N ARG A 94 -26.93 -14.00 -0.91
CA ARG A 94 -27.93 -13.43 0.00
C ARG A 94 -28.04 -11.92 -0.22
N ASN A 95 -29.25 -11.39 -0.29
CA ASN A 95 -29.49 -9.95 -0.35
C ASN A 95 -30.76 -9.61 0.45
N ARG A 96 -30.55 -9.05 1.64
CA ARG A 96 -31.62 -8.71 2.60
C ARG A 96 -32.55 -7.58 2.11
N SER A 97 -32.10 -6.75 1.18
CA SER A 97 -32.92 -5.68 0.60
C SER A 97 -34.01 -6.17 -0.36
N ARG A 98 -33.93 -7.42 -0.84
CA ARG A 98 -34.89 -8.01 -1.79
C ARG A 98 -35.92 -8.84 -1.04
N LYS A 99 -37.19 -8.78 -1.48
CA LYS A 99 -38.29 -9.60 -0.94
C LYS A 99 -38.01 -11.11 -0.94
N SER A 100 -37.22 -11.60 -1.90
CA SER A 100 -36.83 -13.02 -1.96
C SER A 100 -35.60 -13.37 -1.10
N GLY A 101 -34.96 -12.40 -0.44
CA GLY A 101 -33.72 -12.58 0.33
C GLY A 101 -32.47 -12.97 -0.49
N LEU A 102 -32.57 -12.98 -1.82
CA LEU A 102 -31.56 -13.53 -2.75
C LEU A 102 -31.23 -12.55 -3.88
N SER A 103 -29.99 -12.56 -4.35
CA SER A 103 -29.51 -11.75 -5.48
C SER A 103 -30.30 -12.01 -6.76
N THR A 104 -30.38 -11.01 -7.64
CA THR A 104 -31.08 -11.12 -8.93
C THR A 104 -30.40 -12.13 -9.86
N TYR A 105 -29.07 -12.09 -9.92
CA TYR A 105 -28.25 -12.98 -10.75
C TYR A 105 -27.66 -14.12 -9.92
N CYS A 106 -27.38 -15.25 -10.57
CA CYS A 106 -26.55 -16.30 -9.96
C CYS A 106 -25.13 -15.79 -9.69
N LYS A 107 -24.40 -16.41 -8.76
CA LYS A 107 -23.07 -15.96 -8.30
C LYS A 107 -22.09 -15.65 -9.46
N PRO A 108 -21.93 -16.52 -10.50
CA PRO A 108 -21.05 -16.20 -11.63
C PRO A 108 -21.47 -14.95 -12.40
N CYS A 109 -22.76 -14.87 -12.76
CA CYS A 109 -23.31 -13.72 -13.46
C CYS A 109 -23.24 -12.43 -12.63
N HIS A 110 -23.42 -12.53 -11.31
CA HIS A 110 -23.26 -11.41 -10.41
C HIS A 110 -21.83 -10.89 -10.40
N ASN A 111 -20.84 -11.78 -10.36
CA ASN A 111 -19.43 -11.40 -10.41
C ASN A 111 -19.09 -10.70 -11.74
N GLN A 112 -19.64 -11.18 -12.86
CA GLN A 112 -19.50 -10.52 -14.16
C GLN A 112 -20.11 -9.11 -14.17
N VAL A 113 -21.35 -8.94 -13.67
CA VAL A 113 -21.99 -7.61 -13.59
C VAL A 113 -21.16 -6.66 -12.74
N VAL A 114 -20.67 -7.14 -11.60
CA VAL A 114 -19.86 -6.33 -10.69
C VAL A 114 -18.53 -5.92 -11.35
N ALA A 115 -17.89 -6.82 -12.11
CA ALA A 115 -16.67 -6.52 -12.84
C ALA A 115 -16.91 -5.48 -13.94
N GLU A 116 -17.97 -5.65 -14.75
CA GLU A 116 -18.37 -4.72 -15.82
C GLU A 116 -18.67 -3.33 -15.24
N HIS A 117 -19.52 -3.23 -14.21
CA HIS A 117 -19.79 -1.95 -13.55
C HIS A 117 -18.54 -1.28 -12.98
N LYS A 118 -17.60 -2.08 -12.43
CA LYS A 118 -16.32 -1.53 -11.96
C LYS A 118 -15.49 -0.97 -13.12
N GLN A 119 -15.47 -1.67 -14.25
CA GLN A 119 -14.78 -1.22 -15.46
C GLN A 119 -15.42 0.04 -16.05
N GLU A 120 -16.75 0.10 -16.15
CA GLU A 120 -17.47 1.27 -16.67
C GLU A 120 -17.31 2.51 -15.77
N LYS A 121 -17.47 2.36 -14.44
CA LYS A 121 -17.42 3.49 -13.51
C LYS A 121 -16.01 3.95 -13.16
N HIS A 122 -15.06 3.01 -13.12
CA HIS A 122 -13.72 3.30 -12.65
C HIS A 122 -12.65 3.10 -13.72
N GLY A 123 -12.98 2.72 -14.97
CA GLY A 123 -11.99 2.54 -16.03
C GLY A 123 -11.05 1.35 -15.84
N GLY A 124 -11.21 0.56 -14.76
CA GLY A 124 -10.39 -0.61 -14.46
C GLY A 124 -10.23 -0.85 -12.96
N GLN A 125 -9.74 -2.05 -12.60
CA GLN A 125 -9.46 -2.41 -11.21
C GLN A 125 -8.36 -1.54 -10.60
N ARG A 126 -7.33 -1.18 -11.38
CA ARG A 126 -6.21 -0.34 -10.94
C ARG A 126 -6.69 1.05 -10.51
N ASN A 127 -7.40 1.77 -11.38
CA ASN A 127 -7.92 3.10 -11.07
C ASN A 127 -8.96 3.09 -9.92
N TYR A 128 -9.76 2.03 -9.78
CA TYR A 128 -10.60 1.84 -8.59
C TYR A 128 -9.77 1.76 -7.30
N MET A 129 -8.70 0.96 -7.29
CA MET A 129 -7.83 0.79 -6.13
C MET A 129 -7.04 2.06 -5.80
N LEU A 130 -6.59 2.81 -6.81
CA LEU A 130 -5.91 4.10 -6.62
C LEU A 130 -6.84 5.12 -5.97
N LYS A 131 -8.08 5.24 -6.47
CA LYS A 131 -9.10 6.12 -5.87
C LYS A 131 -9.42 5.73 -4.42
N LEU A 132 -9.55 4.43 -4.16
CA LEU A 132 -9.91 3.92 -2.83
C LEU A 132 -8.80 4.11 -1.79
N ARG A 133 -7.53 3.88 -2.17
CA ARG A 133 -6.40 3.93 -1.23
C ARG A 133 -5.75 5.29 -1.10
N TYR A 134 -5.68 6.05 -2.20
CA TYR A 134 -4.84 7.24 -2.30
C TYR A 134 -5.62 8.48 -2.76
N GLY A 135 -6.91 8.35 -3.05
CA GLY A 135 -7.73 9.46 -3.55
C GLY A 135 -7.34 9.99 -4.94
N VAL A 136 -6.40 9.34 -5.63
CA VAL A 136 -5.93 9.75 -6.97
C VAL A 136 -6.41 8.80 -8.06
N THR A 137 -6.55 9.34 -9.26
CA THR A 137 -6.88 8.60 -10.48
C THR A 137 -5.62 8.11 -11.19
N GLU A 138 -5.78 7.12 -12.06
CA GLU A 138 -4.71 6.65 -12.93
C GLU A 138 -4.16 7.76 -13.85
N GLN A 139 -5.02 8.67 -14.31
CA GLN A 139 -4.58 9.82 -15.11
C GLN A 139 -3.72 10.78 -14.29
N GLN A 140 -4.10 11.07 -13.05
CA GLN A 140 -3.30 11.90 -12.13
C GLN A 140 -1.95 11.26 -11.82
N VAL A 141 -1.91 9.93 -11.62
CA VAL A 141 -0.64 9.22 -11.41
C VAL A 141 0.25 9.32 -12.66
N THR A 142 -0.30 9.14 -13.85
CA THR A 142 0.45 9.31 -15.11
C THR A 142 0.98 10.73 -15.27
N GLN A 143 0.19 11.74 -14.90
CA GLN A 143 0.63 13.14 -14.91
C GLN A 143 1.79 13.37 -13.91
N MET A 144 1.69 12.88 -12.68
CA MET A 144 2.78 12.98 -11.69
C MET A 144 4.07 12.31 -12.18
N ILE A 145 3.96 11.15 -12.86
CA ILE A 145 5.12 10.48 -13.46
C ILE A 145 5.75 11.37 -14.54
N ALA A 146 4.94 11.99 -15.39
CA ALA A 146 5.42 12.87 -16.46
C ALA A 146 6.10 14.14 -15.89
N GLU A 147 5.51 14.78 -14.89
CA GLU A 147 6.08 15.96 -14.20
C GLU A 147 7.43 15.66 -13.54
N GLN A 148 7.65 14.39 -13.12
CA GLN A 148 8.92 13.93 -12.58
C GLN A 148 9.95 13.51 -13.64
N GLY A 149 9.65 13.63 -14.94
CA GLY A 149 10.50 13.09 -16.00
C GLY A 149 10.59 11.55 -16.00
N GLY A 150 9.62 10.86 -15.39
CA GLY A 150 9.56 9.40 -15.30
C GLY A 150 10.50 8.76 -14.28
N VAL A 151 11.28 9.54 -13.54
CA VAL A 151 12.27 9.04 -12.58
C VAL A 151 11.79 9.15 -11.13
N CYS A 152 12.27 8.25 -10.28
CA CYS A 152 12.10 8.32 -8.84
C CYS A 152 12.78 9.57 -8.29
N VAL A 153 12.01 10.47 -7.68
CA VAL A 153 12.53 11.74 -7.16
C VAL A 153 13.58 11.56 -6.06
N ILE A 154 13.57 10.46 -5.31
CA ILE A 154 14.56 10.25 -4.24
C ILE A 154 15.91 9.82 -4.79
N CYS A 155 15.96 8.78 -5.62
CA CYS A 155 17.25 8.20 -6.00
C CYS A 155 17.73 8.55 -7.41
N LEU A 156 16.89 9.17 -8.24
CA LEU A 156 17.16 9.59 -9.62
C LEU A 156 17.73 8.51 -10.56
N ARG A 157 17.67 7.23 -10.15
CA ARG A 157 18.31 6.09 -10.83
C ARG A 157 17.34 5.01 -11.29
N ALA A 158 16.05 5.15 -10.99
CA ALA A 158 15.04 4.14 -11.29
C ALA A 158 13.71 4.77 -11.67
N GLU A 159 12.89 4.03 -12.42
CA GLU A 159 11.57 4.46 -12.86
C GLU A 159 10.60 4.66 -11.68
N ALA A 160 9.83 5.73 -11.74
CA ALA A 160 8.76 6.03 -10.80
C ALA A 160 7.53 5.13 -11.07
N LYS A 161 7.21 4.22 -10.14
CA LYS A 161 6.14 3.21 -10.30
C LYS A 161 5.14 3.13 -9.15
N HIS A 162 5.51 3.59 -7.96
CA HIS A 162 4.74 3.40 -6.73
C HIS A 162 4.29 4.74 -6.18
N VAL A 163 3.00 4.84 -5.85
CA VAL A 163 2.44 6.03 -5.21
C VAL A 163 2.90 6.06 -3.76
N ASP A 164 3.69 7.07 -3.40
CA ASP A 164 4.08 7.34 -2.03
C ASP A 164 3.13 8.35 -1.39
N HIS A 165 2.83 8.16 -0.12
CA HIS A 165 1.92 9.00 0.65
C HIS A 165 2.42 9.17 2.07
N SER A 166 2.11 10.30 2.68
CA SER A 166 2.38 10.53 4.10
C SER A 166 1.45 9.66 4.94
N HIS A 167 2.00 8.81 5.80
CA HIS A 167 1.20 8.01 6.74
C HIS A 167 0.51 8.87 7.83
N LEU A 168 0.95 10.12 8.03
CA LEU A 168 0.33 11.06 8.94
C LEU A 168 -0.91 11.75 8.34
N SER A 169 -0.78 12.26 7.11
CA SER A 169 -1.85 13.06 6.47
C SER A 169 -2.68 12.28 5.44
N GLY A 170 -2.22 11.11 5.00
CA GLY A 170 -2.80 10.37 3.88
C GLY A 170 -2.57 11.01 2.51
N LEU A 171 -1.91 12.17 2.45
CA LEU A 171 -1.68 12.90 1.21
C LEU A 171 -0.60 12.23 0.37
N VAL A 172 -0.88 12.07 -0.93
CA VAL A 172 0.10 11.60 -1.91
C VAL A 172 1.22 12.62 -2.02
N ARG A 173 2.46 12.19 -1.76
CA ARG A 173 3.66 13.02 -1.92
C ARG A 173 4.07 13.02 -3.38
N ARG A 174 4.63 11.88 -3.85
CA ARG A 174 5.15 11.71 -5.23
C ARG A 174 5.12 10.24 -5.64
N ILE A 175 5.60 9.95 -6.85
CA ILE A 175 5.76 8.58 -7.35
C ILE A 175 7.22 8.15 -7.20
N LEU A 176 7.44 7.06 -6.47
CA LEU A 176 8.78 6.53 -6.16
C LEU A 176 9.03 5.20 -6.88
N CYS A 177 10.28 4.75 -6.86
CA CYS A 177 10.59 3.36 -7.19
C CYS A 177 10.27 2.44 -6.00
N PHE A 178 10.08 1.15 -6.26
CA PHE A 178 9.75 0.15 -5.23
C PHE A 178 10.74 0.16 -4.06
N LYS A 179 12.03 0.26 -4.37
CA LYS A 179 13.11 0.24 -3.39
C LYS A 179 13.09 1.45 -2.46
N CYS A 180 12.96 2.67 -3.00
CA CYS A 180 12.90 3.88 -2.18
C CYS A 180 11.62 3.92 -1.34
N ASN A 181 10.47 3.55 -1.90
CA ASN A 181 9.22 3.47 -1.15
C ASN A 181 9.30 2.46 0.01
N GLY A 182 9.87 1.28 -0.25
CA GLY A 182 10.11 0.29 0.80
C GLY A 182 11.08 0.80 1.87
N GLY A 183 12.17 1.44 1.43
CA GLY A 183 13.21 1.95 2.32
C GLY A 183 12.69 2.99 3.29
N LEU A 184 11.87 3.94 2.82
CA LEU A 184 11.18 4.89 3.69
C LEU A 184 10.35 4.18 4.76
N GLY A 185 9.61 3.14 4.37
CA GLY A 185 8.83 2.33 5.32
C GLY A 185 9.67 1.60 6.36
N GLN A 186 10.88 1.14 6.01
CA GLN A 186 11.81 0.50 6.97
C GLN A 186 12.36 1.48 8.01
N PHE A 187 12.49 2.75 7.63
CA PHE A 187 12.86 3.84 8.52
C PHE A 187 11.65 4.54 9.15
N HIS A 188 10.45 3.98 9.00
CA HIS A 188 9.20 4.53 9.54
C HIS A 188 8.92 5.99 9.14
N ASP A 189 9.38 6.40 7.95
CA ASP A 189 9.33 7.79 7.50
C ASP A 189 10.00 8.77 8.49
N ASP A 190 11.02 8.34 9.24
CA ASP A 190 11.75 9.20 10.18
C ASP A 190 12.97 9.85 9.50
N PRO A 191 12.97 11.19 9.31
CA PRO A 191 14.07 11.88 8.65
C PRO A 191 15.35 11.91 9.50
N GLN A 192 15.26 11.84 10.82
CA GLN A 192 16.43 11.81 11.70
C GLN A 192 17.16 10.49 11.58
N VAL A 193 16.44 9.36 11.63
CA VAL A 193 17.05 8.03 11.48
C VAL A 193 17.64 7.85 10.07
N LEU A 194 17.01 8.41 9.03
CA LEU A 194 17.57 8.42 7.67
C LEU A 194 18.92 9.17 7.60
N ARG A 195 19.06 10.30 8.31
CA ARG A 195 20.33 11.03 8.41
C ARG A 195 21.38 10.27 9.21
N LEU A 196 21.00 9.72 10.36
CA LEU A 196 21.88 8.86 11.17
C LEU A 196 22.39 7.67 10.37
N ALA A 197 21.55 7.05 9.54
CA ALA A 197 21.96 5.99 8.62
C ALA A 197 22.97 6.49 7.59
N ALA A 198 22.78 7.67 7.00
CA ALA A 198 23.74 8.24 6.06
C ALA A 198 25.10 8.49 6.73
N ASP A 199 25.12 9.04 7.93
CA ASP A 199 26.35 9.31 8.67
C ASP A 199 27.02 8.01 9.12
N TYR A 200 26.24 7.02 9.53
CA TYR A 200 26.72 5.67 9.86
C TYR A 200 27.43 5.00 8.67
N LEU A 201 26.87 5.09 7.46
CA LEU A 201 27.51 4.58 6.24
C LEU A 201 28.83 5.31 5.92
N GLU A 202 28.90 6.61 6.18
CA GLU A 202 30.10 7.44 5.98
C GLU A 202 31.10 7.35 7.14
N LEU A 203 30.86 6.50 8.15
CA LEU A 203 31.71 6.35 9.33
C LEU A 203 31.86 7.66 10.13
N ARG A 204 30.76 8.40 10.19
CA ARG A 204 30.54 9.62 10.98
C ARG A 204 29.53 9.36 12.10
N GLY A 205 29.32 10.34 12.96
CA GLY A 205 28.36 10.24 14.06
C GLY A 205 28.88 9.57 15.33
N SER A 206 27.97 9.44 16.29
CA SER A 206 28.24 8.94 17.64
C SER A 206 28.78 7.51 17.66
N HIS A 207 28.24 6.62 16.82
CA HIS A 207 28.70 5.23 16.74
C HIS A 207 30.14 5.12 16.23
N ALA A 208 30.47 5.80 15.13
CA ALA A 208 31.84 5.79 14.62
C ALA A 208 32.84 6.41 15.62
N ARG A 209 32.43 7.45 16.36
CA ARG A 209 33.24 8.03 17.45
C ARG A 209 33.45 7.03 18.58
N ARG A 210 32.40 6.32 19.00
CA ARG A 210 32.50 5.24 19.99
C ARG A 210 33.48 4.16 19.55
N MET A 211 33.37 3.68 18.31
CA MET A 211 34.31 2.68 17.78
C MET A 211 35.76 3.18 17.80
N ARG A 212 36.01 4.45 17.44
CA ARG A 212 37.37 5.03 17.54
C ARG A 212 37.90 5.05 18.97
N ILE A 213 37.07 5.32 19.97
CA ILE A 213 37.47 5.30 21.39
C ILE A 213 37.80 3.87 21.84
N GLU A 214 36.97 2.90 21.47
CA GLU A 214 37.12 1.52 21.94
C GLU A 214 38.26 0.75 21.26
N ILE A 215 38.48 0.96 19.95
CA ILE A 215 39.42 0.15 19.15
C ILE A 215 40.39 0.98 18.29
N GLY A 216 40.39 2.31 18.40
CA GLY A 216 41.25 3.19 17.60
C GLY A 216 40.84 3.33 16.12
N ALA A 217 39.72 2.74 15.71
CA ALA A 217 39.22 2.76 14.33
C ALA A 217 37.69 2.85 14.27
N PRO A 218 37.08 3.45 13.23
CA PRO A 218 35.63 3.56 13.12
C PRO A 218 34.93 2.27 12.68
N VAL A 219 35.70 1.27 12.24
CA VAL A 219 35.22 -0.03 11.77
C VAL A 219 36.02 -1.15 12.42
N PHE A 220 35.40 -2.31 12.46
CA PHE A 220 35.93 -3.52 13.07
C PHE A 220 36.00 -4.65 12.02
N GLY A 221 36.94 -5.58 12.12
CA GLY A 221 36.99 -6.74 11.23
C GLY A 221 37.38 -6.43 9.77
N GLY A 222 36.89 -7.27 8.85
CA GLY A 222 37.22 -7.24 7.42
C GLY A 222 38.10 -8.44 6.97
N PRO A 223 38.15 -8.74 5.66
CA PRO A 223 38.85 -9.91 5.12
C PRO A 223 40.35 -9.94 5.47
N ASP A 224 40.95 -8.76 5.66
CA ASP A 224 42.38 -8.65 5.95
C ASP A 224 42.74 -8.93 7.41
N ARG A 225 41.80 -8.82 8.37
CA ARG A 225 42.05 -9.23 9.77
C ARG A 225 42.47 -10.69 9.86
N VAL A 226 41.90 -11.55 9.00
CA VAL A 226 42.25 -12.97 8.87
C VAL A 226 43.76 -13.18 8.62
N ARG A 227 44.43 -12.20 7.99
CA ARG A 227 45.86 -12.29 7.64
C ARG A 227 46.79 -11.86 8.76
N TRP A 228 46.36 -10.96 9.65
CA TRP A 228 47.23 -10.29 10.63
C TRP A 228 47.09 -10.79 12.07
N ASP A 229 45.99 -11.45 12.42
CA ASP A 229 45.79 -12.01 13.77
C ASP A 229 46.39 -13.44 13.86
N PRO A 230 47.49 -13.64 14.62
CA PRO A 230 48.14 -14.95 14.78
C PRO A 230 47.24 -15.98 15.47
N PHE A 231 46.31 -15.52 16.31
CA PHE A 231 45.37 -16.36 17.04
C PHE A 231 44.13 -16.70 16.22
N TRP A 232 43.90 -16.02 15.08
CA TRP A 232 42.80 -16.32 14.16
C TRP A 232 42.82 -17.77 13.64
N ARG A 233 44.00 -18.40 13.50
CA ARG A 233 44.11 -19.81 13.06
C ARG A 233 44.03 -20.82 14.19
N THR A 234 43.96 -20.38 15.45
CA THR A 234 43.92 -21.31 16.57
C THR A 234 42.56 -22.02 16.62
N ARG A 235 42.58 -23.33 16.42
CA ARG A 235 41.43 -24.21 16.58
C ARG A 235 41.28 -24.50 18.07
N GLU A 236 40.71 -23.57 18.83
CA GLU A 236 40.26 -23.94 20.16
C GLU A 236 39.07 -24.89 20.06
N SER A 237 39.08 -25.91 20.91
CA SER A 237 38.29 -27.14 20.87
C SER A 237 36.80 -26.98 21.23
N SER A 238 36.27 -25.76 21.27
CA SER A 238 34.85 -25.53 21.52
C SER A 238 34.05 -25.88 20.26
N LEU A 239 32.86 -26.46 20.43
CA LEU A 239 31.95 -26.82 19.34
C LEU A 239 31.53 -25.56 18.56
N GLN A 240 32.35 -25.15 17.59
CA GLN A 240 32.15 -23.94 16.80
C GLN A 240 30.90 -24.12 15.94
N SER A 241 29.88 -23.29 16.21
CA SER A 241 28.60 -23.33 15.53
C SER A 241 28.75 -23.06 14.01
N ALA A 242 27.81 -23.52 13.18
CA ALA A 242 27.83 -23.18 11.75
C ALA A 242 27.84 -21.64 11.52
N ARG A 243 27.24 -20.88 12.45
CA ARG A 243 27.26 -19.42 12.47
C ARG A 243 28.68 -18.86 12.67
N HIS A 244 29.45 -19.42 13.60
CA HIS A 244 30.85 -19.04 13.83
C HIS A 244 31.66 -19.11 12.53
N TYR A 245 31.60 -20.22 11.80
CA TYR A 245 32.34 -20.37 10.53
C TYR A 245 31.83 -19.43 9.44
N HIS A 246 30.52 -19.20 9.36
CA HIS A 246 29.95 -18.28 8.38
C HIS A 246 30.43 -16.83 8.61
N LEU A 247 30.37 -16.34 9.85
CA LEU A 247 30.81 -14.98 10.20
C LEU A 247 32.30 -14.79 9.90
N ARG A 248 33.11 -15.82 10.21
CA ARG A 248 34.56 -15.78 9.97
C ARG A 248 34.89 -15.70 8.49
N ALA A 249 34.25 -16.54 7.67
CA ALA A 249 34.50 -16.57 6.24
C ALA A 249 34.05 -15.28 5.53
N LYS A 250 32.95 -14.67 5.99
CA LYS A 250 32.32 -13.54 5.30
C LYS A 250 32.78 -12.17 5.79
N TYR A 251 33.00 -11.99 7.10
CA TYR A 251 33.19 -10.68 7.73
C TYR A 251 34.51 -10.55 8.49
N GLY A 252 35.28 -11.64 8.65
CA GLY A 252 36.50 -11.62 9.46
C GLY A 252 36.23 -11.39 10.96
N ILE A 253 35.02 -11.74 11.42
CA ILE A 253 34.62 -11.70 12.83
C ILE A 253 34.07 -13.06 13.27
N ASN A 254 34.07 -13.35 14.57
CA ASN A 254 33.47 -14.54 15.15
C ASN A 254 32.27 -14.20 16.07
N ASP A 255 31.68 -15.23 16.69
CA ASP A 255 30.54 -15.05 17.60
C ASP A 255 30.90 -14.22 18.86
N GLU A 256 32.15 -14.29 19.34
CA GLU A 256 32.63 -13.52 20.50
C GLU A 256 32.81 -12.05 20.15
N ASP A 257 33.39 -11.77 18.98
CA ASP A 257 33.49 -10.43 18.42
C ASP A 257 32.10 -9.79 18.28
N THR A 258 31.11 -10.56 17.82
CA THR A 258 29.73 -10.10 17.68
C THR A 258 29.10 -9.78 19.03
N LYS A 259 29.33 -10.61 20.06
CA LYS A 259 28.87 -10.37 21.43
C LYS A 259 29.53 -9.13 22.04
N TRP A 260 30.83 -8.95 21.80
CA TRP A 260 31.57 -7.77 22.24
C TRP A 260 31.03 -6.51 21.56
N LEU A 261 30.83 -6.54 20.24
CA LEU A 261 30.28 -5.41 19.48
C LEU A 261 28.87 -5.03 19.96
N LEU A 262 28.03 -6.02 20.27
CA LEU A 262 26.72 -5.79 20.87
C LEU A 262 26.82 -5.11 22.24
N LYS A 263 27.81 -5.50 23.06
CA LYS A 263 28.07 -4.89 24.37
C LYS A 263 28.53 -3.43 24.23
N VAL A 264 29.43 -3.13 23.29
CA VAL A 264 29.86 -1.75 22.97
C VAL A 264 28.67 -0.89 22.54
N GLN A 265 27.75 -1.47 21.79
CA GLN A 265 26.50 -0.83 21.39
C GLN A 265 25.39 -0.87 22.46
N VAL A 266 25.71 -1.25 23.69
CA VAL A 266 24.77 -1.36 24.82
C VAL A 266 23.51 -2.18 24.51
N GLY A 267 23.60 -3.15 23.59
CA GLY A 267 22.51 -4.03 23.18
C GLY A 267 21.65 -3.54 22.00
N TYR A 268 21.85 -2.31 21.54
CA TYR A 268 20.96 -1.67 20.55
C TYR A 268 21.61 -1.47 19.18
N CYS A 269 20.79 -1.12 18.21
CA CYS A 269 21.17 -0.83 16.84
C CYS A 269 22.13 0.37 16.78
N ALA A 270 23.23 0.21 16.03
CA ALA A 270 24.23 1.25 15.81
C ALA A 270 23.70 2.49 15.05
N VAL A 271 22.54 2.36 14.39
CA VAL A 271 21.94 3.41 13.56
C VAL A 271 20.84 4.16 14.32
N CYS A 272 19.77 3.46 14.71
CA CYS A 272 18.63 4.11 15.37
C CYS A 272 18.73 4.12 16.90
N GLY A 273 19.45 3.20 17.52
CA GLY A 273 19.46 3.05 18.99
C GLY A 273 18.16 2.52 19.62
N ASP A 274 17.07 2.36 18.86
CA ASP A 274 15.74 2.02 19.41
C ASP A 274 15.45 0.50 19.49
N PHE A 275 16.12 -0.28 18.65
CA PHE A 275 15.86 -1.72 18.51
C PHE A 275 17.12 -2.55 18.74
N PRO A 276 17.01 -3.83 19.13
CA PRO A 276 18.17 -4.70 19.31
C PRO A 276 19.07 -4.78 18.05
N GLY A 277 20.37 -4.73 18.27
CA GLY A 277 21.37 -4.95 17.21
C GLY A 277 21.50 -6.44 16.91
N GLU A 278 20.93 -6.91 15.80
CA GLU A 278 20.86 -8.34 15.49
C GLU A 278 21.65 -8.73 14.24
N HIS A 279 21.85 -7.78 13.33
CA HIS A 279 22.42 -8.02 12.01
C HIS A 279 23.80 -7.36 11.92
N VAL A 280 24.80 -8.13 11.48
CA VAL A 280 26.14 -7.61 11.20
C VAL A 280 26.08 -6.77 9.93
N ASP A 281 26.15 -5.46 10.10
CA ASP A 281 26.25 -4.51 9.00
C ASP A 281 27.72 -4.30 8.62
N HIS A 282 27.96 -4.27 7.32
CA HIS A 282 29.29 -4.24 6.75
C HIS A 282 29.30 -3.45 5.46
N ASP A 283 30.47 -2.89 5.15
CA ASP A 283 30.71 -2.27 3.87
C ASP A 283 30.86 -3.34 2.78
N HIS A 284 30.05 -3.25 1.72
CA HIS A 284 30.05 -4.24 0.64
C HIS A 284 31.31 -4.20 -0.25
N SER A 285 32.11 -3.13 -0.18
CA SER A 285 33.34 -2.99 -0.98
C SER A 285 34.57 -3.50 -0.25
N THR A 286 34.68 -3.21 1.05
CA THR A 286 35.84 -3.54 1.89
C THR A 286 35.60 -4.76 2.78
N GLY A 287 34.34 -5.13 3.02
CA GLY A 287 33.96 -6.15 4.00
C GLY A 287 34.14 -5.71 5.46
N ALA A 288 34.52 -4.45 5.71
CA ALA A 288 34.70 -3.92 7.07
C ALA A 288 33.35 -3.86 7.79
N VAL A 289 33.31 -4.38 9.03
CA VAL A 289 32.10 -4.37 9.86
C VAL A 289 31.96 -3.01 10.51
N ARG A 290 30.85 -2.33 10.26
CA ARG A 290 30.58 -1.01 10.83
C ARG A 290 29.92 -1.13 12.20
N GLY A 291 29.04 -2.10 12.38
CA GLY A 291 28.25 -2.28 13.61
C GLY A 291 27.21 -3.38 13.51
N LEU A 292 26.40 -3.53 14.56
CA LEU A 292 25.17 -4.30 14.55
C LEU A 292 23.97 -3.40 14.32
N ALA A 293 23.21 -3.67 13.27
CA ALA A 293 21.97 -2.98 12.96
C ALA A 293 20.75 -3.84 13.31
N CYS A 294 19.61 -3.18 13.57
CA CYS A 294 18.33 -3.88 13.64
C CYS A 294 17.90 -4.31 12.22
N SER A 295 16.93 -5.22 12.12
CA SER A 295 16.43 -5.71 10.83
C SER A 295 15.90 -4.57 9.92
N GLY A 296 15.22 -3.59 10.52
CA GLY A 296 14.68 -2.40 9.85
C GLY A 296 15.78 -1.54 9.22
N CYS A 297 16.71 -1.03 10.03
CA CYS A 297 17.80 -0.19 9.53
C CYS A 297 18.68 -0.94 8.50
N ASN A 298 19.05 -2.20 8.75
CA ASN A 298 19.86 -2.98 7.82
C ASN A 298 19.16 -3.17 6.46
N THR A 299 17.88 -3.53 6.48
CA THR A 299 17.09 -3.71 5.25
C THR A 299 16.81 -2.37 4.57
N GLY A 300 16.55 -1.31 5.34
CA GLY A 300 16.31 0.04 4.86
C GLY A 300 17.52 0.62 4.12
N MET A 301 18.72 0.52 4.71
CA MET A 301 19.97 0.93 4.07
C MET A 301 20.17 0.17 2.74
N GLY A 302 20.02 -1.15 2.75
CA GLY A 302 20.15 -1.95 1.52
C GLY A 302 19.08 -1.62 0.46
N GLN A 303 17.84 -1.31 0.86
CA GLN A 303 16.79 -0.85 -0.06
C GLN A 303 17.12 0.53 -0.64
N LEU A 304 17.74 1.40 0.14
CA LEU A 304 18.26 2.69 -0.31
C LEU A 304 19.67 2.60 -0.93
N ARG A 305 20.12 1.38 -1.23
CA ARG A 305 21.36 1.03 -1.94
C ARG A 305 22.65 1.36 -1.19
N ASP A 306 22.61 1.34 0.14
CA ASP A 306 23.77 1.61 1.01
C ASP A 306 24.47 2.91 0.62
N ASP A 307 23.65 3.93 0.31
CA ASP A 307 24.08 5.15 -0.34
C ASP A 307 23.68 6.38 0.50
N PRO A 308 24.66 7.07 1.12
CA PRO A 308 24.42 8.22 1.99
C PRO A 308 23.63 9.35 1.31
N ILE A 309 23.86 9.60 0.02
CA ILE A 309 23.15 10.67 -0.71
C ILE A 309 21.67 10.31 -0.86
N THR A 310 21.36 9.06 -1.20
CA THR A 310 19.97 8.59 -1.30
C THR A 310 19.25 8.66 0.05
N LEU A 311 19.94 8.37 1.16
CA LEU A 311 19.40 8.49 2.52
C LEU A 311 19.11 9.94 2.90
N ARG A 312 20.03 10.88 2.65
CA ARG A 312 19.80 12.32 2.89
C ARG A 312 18.67 12.88 2.03
N ARG A 313 18.63 12.52 0.75
CA ARG A 313 17.50 12.86 -0.14
C ARG A 313 16.18 12.27 0.36
N ALA A 314 16.18 11.05 0.87
CA ALA A 314 15.00 10.44 1.48
C ALA A 314 14.51 11.21 2.72
N ALA A 315 15.42 11.67 3.59
CA ALA A 315 15.07 12.51 4.73
C ALA A 315 14.43 13.83 4.28
N ASP A 316 15.05 14.52 3.32
CA ASP A 316 14.52 15.78 2.80
C ASP A 316 13.22 15.59 2.01
N TYR A 317 13.01 14.40 1.42
CA TYR A 317 11.74 14.04 0.79
C TYR A 317 10.61 13.95 1.81
N VAL A 318 10.87 13.27 2.93
CA VAL A 318 9.89 13.11 4.01
C VAL A 318 9.47 14.46 4.58
N GLU A 319 10.44 15.37 4.77
CA GLU A 319 10.21 16.73 5.26
C GLU A 319 9.64 17.69 4.20
N GLY A 320 9.48 17.25 2.96
CA GLY A 320 8.96 18.08 1.87
C GLY A 320 9.94 19.12 1.33
N ARG A 321 11.23 19.00 1.64
CA ARG A 321 12.31 19.92 1.21
C ARG A 321 13.00 19.49 -0.09
N LEU A 322 12.87 18.22 -0.47
CA LEU A 322 13.55 17.66 -1.65
C LEU A 322 13.00 18.18 -2.98
N VAL A 323 11.67 18.21 -3.12
CA VAL A 323 11.00 18.55 -4.39
C VAL A 323 10.39 19.93 -4.26
N GLN A 324 10.87 20.88 -5.03
CA GLN A 324 10.41 22.26 -5.00
C GLN A 324 9.71 22.64 -6.31
N THR A 325 8.85 23.64 -6.26
CA THR A 325 8.25 24.24 -7.46
C THR A 325 9.03 25.50 -7.80
N VAL A 326 9.52 25.59 -9.04
CA VAL A 326 10.25 26.77 -9.54
C VAL A 326 9.47 27.43 -10.66
N THR A 327 9.53 28.76 -10.70
CA THR A 327 8.93 29.58 -11.76
C THR A 327 9.89 29.65 -12.95
N MET A 328 9.36 29.40 -14.14
CA MET A 328 10.08 29.46 -15.41
C MET A 328 10.05 30.89 -15.99
N GLU A 329 10.96 31.19 -16.92
CA GLU A 329 11.06 32.51 -17.56
C GLU A 329 9.79 32.91 -18.33
N ASP A 330 9.03 31.93 -18.82
CA ASP A 330 7.75 32.12 -19.52
C ASP A 330 6.55 32.32 -18.56
N GLY A 331 6.79 32.39 -17.25
CA GLY A 331 5.76 32.50 -16.22
C GLY A 331 5.10 31.17 -15.83
N GLY A 332 5.51 30.05 -16.45
CA GLY A 332 5.09 28.71 -16.07
C GLY A 332 5.74 28.23 -14.76
N THR A 333 5.34 27.04 -14.30
CA THR A 333 5.96 26.38 -13.14
C THR A 333 6.37 24.96 -13.46
N ARG A 334 7.51 24.51 -12.95
CA ARG A 334 7.96 23.11 -13.02
C ARG A 334 8.48 22.61 -11.68
N LEU A 335 8.75 21.31 -11.61
CA LEU A 335 9.42 20.71 -10.47
C LEU A 335 10.94 20.86 -10.58
N SER A 336 11.56 21.13 -9.43
CA SER A 336 12.99 21.00 -9.18
C SER A 336 13.21 19.77 -8.29
N LEU A 337 14.15 18.91 -8.69
CA LEU A 337 14.43 17.63 -8.01
C LEU A 337 15.82 17.58 -7.36
N THR A 338 16.68 18.56 -7.62
CA THR A 338 18.09 18.61 -7.19
C THR A 338 18.46 20.03 -6.79
N VAL A 339 19.55 20.15 -6.05
CA VAL A 339 20.24 21.41 -5.79
C VAL A 339 21.70 21.26 -6.25
N PRO A 340 22.20 22.02 -7.24
CA PRO A 340 21.49 23.06 -7.99
C PRO A 340 20.33 22.52 -8.82
N ASP A 341 19.38 23.41 -9.11
CA ASP A 341 18.18 23.09 -9.86
C ASP A 341 18.50 22.68 -11.30
N VAL A 342 17.89 21.59 -11.76
CA VAL A 342 17.91 21.14 -13.15
C VAL A 342 16.49 20.85 -13.61
N ASP A 343 16.16 21.25 -14.83
CA ASP A 343 14.89 20.89 -15.45
C ASP A 343 14.84 19.39 -15.75
N PRO A 344 13.93 18.61 -15.12
CA PRO A 344 13.83 17.18 -15.38
C PRO A 344 13.56 16.83 -16.85
N ALA A 345 12.97 17.74 -17.63
CA ALA A 345 12.70 17.53 -19.05
C ALA A 345 13.96 17.57 -19.93
N THR A 346 15.05 18.19 -19.46
CA THR A 346 16.30 18.32 -20.23
C THR A 346 17.28 17.18 -19.96
N VAL A 347 17.06 16.40 -18.90
CA VAL A 347 17.94 15.28 -18.52
C VAL A 347 17.52 14.00 -19.27
N PRO A 348 18.37 13.43 -20.14
CA PRO A 348 18.05 12.19 -20.83
C PRO A 348 17.93 11.03 -19.85
N LYS A 349 17.23 9.95 -20.25
CA LYS A 349 17.10 8.75 -19.41
C LYS A 349 18.49 8.18 -19.07
N GLY A 350 18.84 8.20 -17.80
CA GLY A 350 20.15 7.77 -17.31
C GLY A 350 21.19 8.89 -17.14
N GLY A 351 20.89 10.13 -17.54
CA GLY A 351 21.78 11.29 -17.41
C GLY A 351 21.77 11.98 -16.04
N TRP A 352 21.21 11.34 -15.01
CA TRP A 352 21.03 11.95 -13.68
C TRP A 352 22.24 11.86 -12.76
N THR A 353 23.26 11.05 -13.10
CA THR A 353 24.37 10.73 -12.19
C THR A 353 25.10 11.98 -11.69
N GLU A 354 25.49 12.88 -12.60
CA GLU A 354 26.23 14.10 -12.24
C GLU A 354 25.40 15.03 -11.35
N PHE A 355 24.13 15.28 -11.70
CA PHE A 355 23.23 16.11 -10.89
C PHE A 355 22.93 15.48 -9.51
N TRP A 356 22.88 14.16 -9.46
CA TRP A 356 22.69 13.40 -8.22
C TRP A 356 23.91 13.51 -7.30
N GLU A 357 25.13 13.45 -7.85
CA GLU A 357 26.37 13.66 -7.09
C GLU A 357 26.48 15.09 -6.58
N GLN A 358 26.21 16.10 -7.44
CA GLN A 358 26.22 17.51 -7.05
C GLN A 358 25.21 17.82 -5.95
N ASP A 359 23.99 17.28 -6.04
CA ASP A 359 22.98 17.41 -4.98
C ASP A 359 23.40 16.71 -3.68
N GLY A 360 24.07 15.57 -3.79
CA GLY A 360 24.63 14.88 -2.64
C GLY A 360 25.67 15.71 -1.89
N GLU A 361 26.62 16.28 -2.62
CA GLU A 361 27.65 17.17 -2.06
C GLU A 361 27.02 18.42 -1.43
N TYR A 362 26.06 19.04 -2.12
CA TYR A 362 25.32 20.18 -1.58
C TYR A 362 24.62 19.82 -0.26
N ARG A 363 23.86 18.72 -0.22
CA ARG A 363 23.14 18.31 1.00
C ARG A 363 24.09 17.96 2.14
N LYS A 364 25.23 17.35 1.82
CA LYS A 364 26.26 17.05 2.80
C LYS A 364 26.88 18.31 3.39
N ALA A 365 27.11 19.35 2.59
CA ALA A 365 27.70 20.61 3.04
C ALA A 365 26.69 21.51 3.79
N THR A 366 25.39 21.41 3.48
CA THR A 366 24.38 22.36 3.97
C THR A 366 23.53 21.81 5.12
N LEU A 367 23.57 20.50 5.38
CA LEU A 367 22.94 19.94 6.57
C LEU A 367 23.86 20.22 7.77
N PRO A 368 23.35 20.82 8.85
CA PRO A 368 24.11 20.94 10.09
C PRO A 368 24.32 19.53 10.63
N PHE A 369 25.49 18.97 10.33
CA PHE A 369 26.07 17.99 11.23
C PHE A 369 26.65 18.83 12.36
N ASP A 370 26.10 18.69 13.56
CA ASP A 370 26.66 19.23 14.79
C ASP A 370 28.01 18.54 15.06
N GLU A 371 29.02 18.87 14.27
CA GLU A 371 30.41 18.53 14.55
C GLU A 371 30.89 19.30 15.81
N GLU A 372 30.17 20.35 16.21
CA GLU A 372 30.45 21.23 17.36
C GLU A 372 29.71 20.90 18.66
N LEU A 373 28.73 19.96 18.70
CA LEU A 373 28.11 19.59 19.97
C LEU A 373 28.90 18.46 20.68
N ASP A 374 29.43 18.83 21.84
CA ASP A 374 29.95 17.98 22.93
C ASP A 374 31.31 17.29 22.72
N MET A 375 32.36 18.11 22.69
CA MET A 375 33.37 17.96 23.75
C MET A 375 33.15 19.14 24.69
N PRO A 376 32.94 18.94 26.01
CA PRO A 376 33.30 19.99 26.95
C PRO A 376 34.74 20.36 26.62
N THR A 377 34.99 21.63 26.31
CA THR A 377 36.34 22.18 26.41
C THR A 377 36.69 22.04 27.89
N TRP A 378 37.36 20.95 28.25
CA TRP A 378 37.98 20.82 29.56
C TRP A 378 39.04 21.90 29.59
N ASP A 379 38.72 23.01 30.25
CA ASP A 379 39.68 24.02 30.60
C ASP A 379 40.54 23.42 31.72
N ASP A 380 41.73 22.96 31.37
CA ASP A 380 42.72 22.45 32.32
C ASP A 380 43.19 23.51 33.35
N SER A 381 42.63 24.72 33.31
CA SER A 381 42.95 25.82 34.23
C SER A 381 42.09 25.90 35.49
N ASP A 382 41.11 25.01 35.70
CA ASP A 382 40.30 25.00 36.93
C ASP A 382 40.69 23.84 37.89
N PRO A 383 41.50 24.09 38.93
CA PRO A 383 41.95 23.05 39.86
C PRO A 383 40.88 22.62 40.88
N ASP A 384 39.71 23.27 40.93
CA ASP A 384 38.69 23.01 41.95
C ASP A 384 37.34 22.61 41.33
N GLY A 385 37.21 21.31 41.04
CA GLY A 385 35.98 20.71 40.55
C GLY A 385 34.79 20.84 41.52
N ALA A 386 33.98 21.89 41.35
CA ALA A 386 32.70 22.05 42.01
C ALA A 386 31.60 22.41 41.00
N LEU A 387 30.84 21.40 40.56
CA LEU A 387 29.59 21.60 39.84
C LEU A 387 28.53 22.15 40.81
N ALA A 388 28.23 23.45 40.71
CA ALA A 388 27.02 24.01 41.29
C ALA A 388 25.84 23.81 40.32
N PRO A 389 24.70 23.27 40.76
CA PRO A 389 23.52 23.10 39.91
C PRO A 389 22.72 24.41 39.85
N SER A 390 22.30 24.81 38.65
CA SER A 390 21.21 25.76 38.42
C SER A 390 20.19 25.17 37.46
#